data_AF-A0A6A5GUN3-F1
#
_entry.id   AF-A0A6A5GUN3-F1
#
_cell.length_a   1.000
_cell.length_b   1.000
_cell.length_c   1.000
_cell.angle_alpha   90.00
_cell.angle_beta   90.00
_cell.angle_gamma   90.00
#
_symmetry.space_group_name_H-M   'P 1'
#
loop_
_entity.id
_entity.type
_entity.pdbx_description
1 polymer ?
#
loop_
_entity_poly.entity_id
_entity_poly.type
_entity_poly.pdbx_seq_one_letter_code
_entity_poly.pdbx_strand_id
1 'polypeptide(L)'
;MGLTGSKRKEELSPTKSEQQTVKKVKRGARPDEMIAKYAEVLKTRGILPEYFLVHEAKSSQYIDEDGDVANEFYQETMSDGEKRRLCRLIKNLRPKGKERYAIPRLKHDIPVVIWEVQKQQES
;
A
#
# COMPACT_ATOMS: atom_id res chain seq x y z
N MET A 1 15.52 62.47 42.97
CA MET A 1 14.08 62.22 42.80
C MET A 1 13.68 62.62 41.38
N GLY A 2 13.20 61.67 40.57
CA GLY A 2 12.50 61.80 39.28
C GLY A 2 13.18 62.59 38.14
N LEU A 3 12.84 62.45 36.86
CA LEU A 3 12.11 61.47 36.05
C LEU A 3 12.47 61.81 34.59
N THR A 4 12.77 60.79 33.79
CA THR A 4 12.54 60.62 32.33
C THR A 4 12.68 61.82 31.37
N GLY A 5 13.58 61.65 30.38
CA GLY A 5 13.61 62.47 29.17
C GLY A 5 14.30 61.74 28.00
N SER A 6 13.49 61.44 26.97
CA SER A 6 13.77 60.83 25.67
C SER A 6 15.17 61.00 25.05
N LYS A 7 15.72 59.90 24.53
CA LYS A 7 16.63 59.92 23.37
C LYS A 7 16.09 59.02 22.26
N ARG A 8 15.63 59.66 21.18
CA ARG A 8 15.61 59.07 19.83
C ARG A 8 16.88 59.53 19.10
N LYS A 9 17.44 58.62 18.29
CA LYS A 9 18.35 58.75 17.13
C LYS A 9 19.21 57.47 17.11
N GLU A 10 19.45 56.77 16.01
CA GLU A 10 19.56 57.17 14.61
C GLU A 10 19.58 55.91 13.69
N GLU A 11 19.18 56.12 12.43
CA GLU A 11 19.59 55.47 11.16
C GLU A 11 19.50 53.92 10.98
N LEU A 12 18.60 53.40 10.13
CA LEU A 12 18.67 53.25 8.66
C LEU A 12 19.70 52.20 8.15
N SER A 13 19.19 51.02 7.75
CA SER A 13 19.51 50.40 6.44
C SER A 13 18.49 49.30 6.08
N PRO A 14 18.17 49.08 4.78
CA PRO A 14 17.05 48.25 4.36
C PRO A 14 17.52 46.87 3.88
N THR A 15 17.18 45.80 4.60
CA THR A 15 17.29 44.45 4.03
C THR A 15 15.92 43.98 3.58
N LYS A 16 15.67 44.14 2.27
CA LYS A 16 14.62 43.42 1.54
C LYS A 16 14.86 41.93 1.73
N SER A 17 14.13 41.28 2.64
CA SER A 17 13.97 39.83 2.59
C SER A 17 12.94 39.53 1.51
N GLU A 18 13.45 39.22 0.32
CA GLU A 18 12.66 38.58 -0.73
C GLU A 18 11.91 37.40 -0.12
N GLN A 19 10.60 37.49 -0.10
CA GLN A 19 9.74 36.34 0.07
C GLN A 19 10.00 35.41 -1.11
N GLN A 20 10.91 34.46 -0.93
CA GLN A 20 11.04 33.32 -1.83
C GLN A 20 9.71 32.58 -1.77
N THR A 21 8.87 32.87 -2.76
CA THR A 21 7.68 32.06 -3.05
C THR A 21 8.19 30.69 -3.44
N VAL A 22 8.18 29.77 -2.47
CA VAL A 22 8.52 28.37 -2.70
C VAL A 22 7.55 27.88 -3.75
N LYS A 23 8.04 27.67 -4.98
CA LYS A 23 7.24 27.15 -6.09
C LYS A 23 6.57 25.88 -5.58
N LYS A 24 5.24 25.91 -5.51
CA LYS A 24 4.41 24.79 -5.04
C LYS A 24 4.69 23.63 -5.98
N VAL A 25 5.56 22.70 -5.57
CA VAL A 25 5.78 21.45 -6.28
C VAL A 25 4.40 20.82 -6.45
N LYS A 26 4.01 20.53 -7.70
CA LYS A 26 2.79 19.77 -7.99
C LYS A 26 2.97 18.40 -7.35
N ARG A 27 2.58 18.28 -6.07
CA ARG A 27 2.46 17.00 -5.39
C ARG A 27 1.45 16.22 -6.23
N GLY A 28 1.86 15.05 -6.72
CA GLY A 28 0.91 14.11 -7.33
C GLY A 28 -0.30 13.95 -6.40
N ALA A 29 -1.48 13.75 -6.97
CA ALA A 29 -2.72 13.62 -6.22
C ALA A 29 -2.50 12.67 -5.04
N ARG A 30 -2.87 13.12 -3.84
CA ARG A 30 -2.73 12.29 -2.64
C ARG A 30 -3.57 11.02 -2.82
N PRO A 31 -3.16 9.86 -2.28
CA PRO A 31 -3.90 8.60 -2.44
C PRO A 31 -5.41 8.75 -2.16
N ASP A 32 -5.75 9.54 -1.13
CA ASP A 32 -7.13 9.84 -0.72
C ASP A 32 -7.94 10.59 -1.78
N GLU A 33 -7.32 11.55 -2.49
CA GLU A 33 -7.98 12.32 -3.55
C GLU A 33 -8.27 11.45 -4.78
N MET A 34 -7.41 10.46 -5.06
CA MET A 34 -7.66 9.47 -6.10
C MET A 34 -8.81 8.54 -5.71
N ILE A 35 -8.84 8.06 -4.47
CA ILE A 35 -9.92 7.20 -3.96
C ILE A 35 -11.28 7.88 -4.10
N ALA A 36 -11.39 9.16 -3.73
CA ALA A 36 -12.62 9.93 -3.85
C ALA A 36 -13.11 10.05 -5.31
N LYS A 37 -12.21 10.37 -6.25
CA LYS A 37 -12.54 10.41 -7.68
C LYS A 37 -13.05 9.08 -8.21
N TYR A 38 -12.43 7.98 -7.79
CA TYR A 38 -12.83 6.65 -8.25
C TYR A 38 -14.15 6.17 -7.63
N ALA A 39 -14.49 6.61 -6.42
CA ALA A 39 -15.79 6.33 -5.82
C ALA A 39 -16.95 6.89 -6.66
N GLU A 40 -16.78 8.06 -7.29
CA GLU A 40 -17.77 8.62 -8.22
C GLU A 40 -17.92 7.76 -9.48
N VAL A 41 -16.81 7.24 -10.03
CA VAL A 41 -16.83 6.35 -11.21
C VAL A 41 -17.53 5.02 -10.90
N LEU A 42 -17.27 4.44 -9.72
CA LEU A 42 -17.92 3.22 -9.25
C LEU A 42 -19.44 3.40 -9.14
N LYS A 43 -19.88 4.52 -8.57
CA LYS A 43 -21.32 4.83 -8.38
C LYS A 43 -22.06 5.07 -9.69
N THR A 44 -21.39 5.62 -10.70
CA THR A 44 -22.06 6.10 -11.93
C THR A 44 -22.11 5.07 -13.05
N ARG A 45 -21.16 4.13 -13.11
CA ARG A 45 -21.01 3.26 -14.28
C ARG A 45 -20.93 1.77 -13.97
N GLY A 46 -20.80 1.37 -12.70
CA GLY A 46 -20.56 -0.03 -12.34
C GLY A 46 -19.24 -0.60 -12.90
N ILE A 47 -18.35 0.27 -13.39
CA ILE A 47 -17.04 -0.10 -13.94
C ILE A 47 -16.01 0.06 -12.83
N LEU A 48 -15.30 -1.02 -12.52
CA LEU A 48 -14.19 -1.02 -11.59
C LEU A 48 -12.92 -0.52 -12.30
N PRO A 49 -12.31 0.60 -11.88
CA PRO A 49 -11.09 1.10 -12.50
C PRO A 49 -9.92 0.13 -12.37
N GLU A 50 -9.05 0.08 -13.39
CA GLU A 50 -7.86 -0.79 -13.44
C GLU A 50 -6.94 -0.63 -12.23
N TYR A 51 -6.90 0.57 -11.66
CA TYR A 51 -6.09 0.85 -10.47
C TYR A 51 -6.44 -0.03 -9.27
N PHE A 52 -7.67 -0.54 -9.16
CA PHE A 52 -8.10 -1.45 -8.09
C PHE A 52 -7.75 -2.91 -8.35
N LEU A 53 -7.25 -3.25 -9.53
CA LEU A 53 -7.04 -4.62 -9.97
C LEU A 53 -5.57 -5.04 -9.87
N VAL A 54 -5.37 -6.33 -9.61
CA VAL A 54 -4.09 -7.03 -9.56
C VAL A 54 -4.17 -8.17 -10.56
N HIS A 55 -3.32 -8.12 -11.59
CA HIS A 55 -3.26 -9.12 -12.66
C HIS A 55 -2.16 -10.16 -12.41
N GLU A 56 -1.16 -9.80 -11.60
CA GLU A 56 0.00 -10.63 -11.32
C GLU A 56 0.47 -10.38 -9.88
N ALA A 57 0.78 -11.45 -9.16
CA ALA A 57 1.32 -11.37 -7.80
C ALA A 57 2.47 -12.34 -7.61
N LYS A 58 3.34 -12.06 -6.63
CA LYS A 58 4.33 -13.04 -6.18
C LYS A 58 3.60 -14.20 -5.51
N SER A 59 3.82 -15.42 -5.99
CA SER A 59 3.27 -16.62 -5.37
C SER A 59 4.02 -16.95 -4.08
N SER A 60 3.30 -17.47 -3.08
CA SER A 60 3.90 -18.07 -1.88
C SER A 60 4.28 -19.54 -2.07
N GLN A 61 4.18 -20.04 -3.30
CA GLN A 61 4.46 -21.44 -3.65
C GLN A 61 5.91 -21.65 -4.03
N TYR A 62 6.35 -22.88 -3.81
CA TYR A 62 7.66 -23.40 -4.16
C TYR A 62 7.52 -24.62 -5.06
N ILE A 63 8.58 -24.90 -5.81
CA ILE A 63 8.74 -26.03 -6.70
C ILE A 63 9.89 -26.86 -6.14
N ASP A 64 9.67 -28.15 -5.93
CA ASP A 64 10.72 -29.06 -5.48
C ASP A 64 11.59 -29.61 -6.63
N GLU A 65 12.37 -30.65 -6.34
CA GLU A 65 13.26 -31.31 -7.31
C GLU A 65 12.49 -32.09 -8.37
N ASP A 66 11.34 -32.65 -8.01
CA ASP A 66 10.46 -33.45 -8.87
C ASP A 66 9.52 -32.57 -9.72
N GLY A 67 9.42 -31.29 -9.39
CA GLY A 67 8.59 -30.32 -10.11
C GLY A 67 7.20 -30.13 -9.50
N ASP A 68 6.95 -30.72 -8.33
CA ASP A 68 5.70 -30.53 -7.60
C ASP A 68 5.60 -29.11 -7.07
N VAL A 69 4.39 -28.58 -7.02
CA VAL A 69 4.11 -27.19 -6.60
C VAL A 69 3.31 -27.19 -5.32
N ALA A 70 3.87 -26.64 -4.25
CA ALA A 70 3.19 -26.53 -2.97
C ALA A 70 3.64 -25.29 -2.20
N ASN A 71 2.85 -24.90 -1.20
CA ASN A 71 3.24 -23.84 -0.26
C ASN A 71 4.32 -24.33 0.71
N GLU A 72 4.27 -25.60 1.10
CA GLU A 72 5.18 -26.22 2.05
C GLU A 72 5.41 -27.68 1.66
N PHE A 73 6.65 -28.16 1.82
CA PHE A 73 7.02 -29.53 1.56
C PHE A 73 7.41 -30.20 2.86
N TYR A 74 7.13 -31.49 2.99
CA TYR A 74 7.45 -32.28 4.15
C TYR A 74 8.05 -33.62 3.74
N GLN A 75 9.04 -34.10 4.49
CA GLN A 75 9.69 -35.38 4.27
C GLN A 75 9.66 -36.20 5.56
N GLU A 76 9.36 -37.48 5.42
CA GLU A 76 9.48 -38.42 6.53
C GLU A 76 10.97 -38.70 6.80
N THR A 77 11.41 -38.44 8.02
CA THR A 77 12.77 -38.73 8.47
C THR A 77 12.72 -39.88 9.47
N MET A 78 13.59 -40.86 9.27
CA MET A 78 13.90 -41.89 10.25
C MET A 78 15.09 -41.39 11.06
N SER A 79 14.88 -40.95 12.31
CA SER A 79 16.00 -40.87 13.25
C SER A 79 16.35 -42.30 13.67
N ASP A 80 17.63 -42.67 13.62
CA ASP A 80 18.10 -44.03 13.93
C ASP A 80 17.52 -44.55 15.26
N GLY A 81 16.57 -45.49 15.17
CA GLY A 81 15.91 -46.12 16.31
C GLY A 81 14.65 -45.42 16.85
N GLU A 82 14.26 -44.25 16.34
CA GLU A 82 13.06 -43.51 16.77
C GLU A 82 11.86 -43.69 15.83
N LYS A 83 10.68 -43.28 16.32
CA LYS A 83 9.45 -43.24 15.52
C LYS A 83 9.62 -42.26 14.35
N ARG A 84 9.06 -42.62 13.20
CA ARG A 84 9.01 -41.78 12.01
C ARG A 84 8.46 -40.39 12.32
N ARG A 85 9.16 -39.36 11.85
CA ARG A 85 8.76 -37.97 12.02
C ARG A 85 8.62 -37.29 10.68
N LEU A 86 7.55 -36.54 10.51
CA LEU A 86 7.35 -35.68 9.36
C LEU A 86 8.03 -34.34 9.62
N CYS A 87 9.06 -34.02 8.85
CA CYS A 87 9.84 -32.80 9.00
C CYS A 87 9.60 -31.88 7.79
N ARG A 88 9.47 -30.57 8.04
CA ARG A 88 9.32 -29.58 6.97
C ARG A 88 10.61 -29.47 6.17
N LEU A 89 10.51 -29.62 4.86
CA LEU A 89 11.60 -29.42 3.91
C LEU A 89 11.71 -27.95 3.52
N ILE A 90 12.93 -27.41 3.62
CA ILE A 90 13.24 -26.00 3.30
C ILE A 90 14.37 -25.93 2.24
N LYS A 91 15.13 -27.01 2.07
CA LYS A 91 16.27 -27.08 1.17
C LYS A 91 15.82 -27.42 -0.25
N ASN A 92 16.58 -26.97 -1.25
CA ASN A 92 16.41 -27.27 -2.67
C ASN A 92 15.05 -26.90 -3.28
N LEU A 93 14.26 -26.08 -2.58
CA LEU A 93 13.02 -25.53 -3.09
C LEU A 93 13.26 -24.29 -3.92
N ARG A 94 12.71 -24.24 -5.13
CA ARG A 94 12.74 -23.06 -6.00
C ARG A 94 11.46 -22.25 -5.83
N PRO A 95 11.51 -20.92 -5.62
CA PRO A 95 10.30 -20.13 -5.58
C PRO A 95 9.62 -20.15 -6.96
N LYS A 96 8.30 -20.38 -7.00
CA LYS A 96 7.52 -20.37 -8.26
C LYS A 96 7.54 -19.01 -8.96
N GLY A 97 7.77 -17.93 -8.21
CA GLY A 97 7.98 -16.59 -8.73
C GLY A 97 6.70 -15.77 -8.79
N LYS A 98 6.39 -15.19 -9.95
CA LYS A 98 5.16 -14.40 -10.15
C LYS A 98 4.13 -15.22 -10.91
N GLU A 99 2.90 -15.16 -10.46
CA GLU A 99 1.77 -15.86 -11.04
C GLU A 99 0.76 -14.86 -11.59
N ARG A 100 0.40 -15.04 -12.85
CA ARG A 100 -0.64 -14.28 -13.51
C ARG A 100 -2.00 -14.88 -13.20
N TYR A 101 -2.94 -14.03 -12.81
CA TYR A 101 -4.30 -14.46 -12.55
C TYR A 101 -5.10 -14.47 -13.85
N ALA A 102 -5.86 -15.54 -14.07
CA ALA A 102 -6.82 -15.60 -15.18
C ALA A 102 -7.93 -14.55 -15.02
N ILE A 103 -8.33 -14.28 -13.77
CA ILE A 103 -9.29 -13.24 -13.40
C ILE A 103 -8.58 -12.26 -12.47
N PRO A 104 -8.53 -10.95 -12.80
CA PRO A 104 -7.89 -9.95 -11.96
C PRO A 104 -8.51 -9.91 -10.56
N ARG A 105 -7.67 -9.74 -9.54
CA ARG A 105 -8.10 -9.68 -8.14
C ARG A 105 -8.15 -8.25 -7.64
N LEU A 106 -8.93 -7.98 -6.61
CA LEU A 106 -8.91 -6.68 -5.94
C LEU A 106 -7.58 -6.48 -5.19
N LYS A 107 -7.08 -5.26 -5.25
CA LYS A 107 -5.97 -4.78 -4.42
C LYS A 107 -6.36 -4.83 -2.94
N HIS A 108 -5.47 -5.37 -2.12
CA HIS A 108 -5.71 -5.60 -0.69
C HIS A 108 -5.46 -4.37 0.18
N ASP A 109 -4.73 -3.39 -0.35
CA ASP A 109 -4.35 -2.13 0.31
C ASP A 109 -5.40 -1.03 0.14
N ILE A 110 -6.44 -1.27 -0.67
CA ILE A 110 -7.47 -0.28 -0.96
C ILE A 110 -8.82 -0.73 -0.36
N PRO A 111 -9.41 0.04 0.57
CA PRO A 111 -10.74 -0.28 1.08
C PRO A 111 -11.79 -0.05 -0.01
N VAL A 112 -12.48 -1.12 -0.41
CA VAL A 112 -13.55 -1.08 -1.42
C VAL A 112 -14.81 -1.70 -0.84
N VAL A 113 -15.92 -0.97 -0.88
CA VAL A 113 -17.25 -1.49 -0.54
C VAL A 113 -17.84 -2.12 -1.80
N ILE A 114 -18.01 -3.45 -1.80
CA ILE A 114 -18.51 -4.21 -2.95
C ILE A 114 -20.06 -4.24 -2.96
N TRP A 115 -20.68 -4.16 -1.79
CA TRP A 115 -22.13 -4.22 -1.62
C TRP A 115 -22.58 -3.37 -0.43
N GLU A 116 -23.66 -2.63 -0.60
CA GLU A 116 -24.30 -1.82 0.44
C GLU A 116 -25.82 -2.01 0.38
N VAL A 117 -26.47 -2.19 1.53
CA VAL A 117 -27.93 -2.32 1.63
C VAL A 117 -28.52 -0.96 1.95
N GLN A 118 -29.39 -0.44 1.07
CA GLN A 118 -30.15 0.76 1.37
C GLN A 118 -31.31 0.42 2.30
N LYS A 119 -31.30 0.98 3.52
CA LYS A 119 -32.48 0.92 4.39
C LYS A 119 -33.54 1.83 3.80
N GLN A 120 -34.69 1.26 3.45
CA GLN A 120 -35.87 2.05 3.13
C GLN A 120 -36.25 2.83 4.39
N GLN A 121 -36.30 4.16 4.28
CA GLN A 121 -36.86 4.98 5.34
C GLN A 121 -38.37 4.69 5.37
N GLU A 122 -38.82 3.94 6.36
CA GLU A 122 -40.24 3.82 6.67
C GLU A 122 -40.77 5.24 6.96
N SER A 123 -41.71 5.68 6.13
CA SER A 123 -42.41 6.97 6.27
C SER A 123 -43.49 6.92 7.35
#